data_AF-A0A5K0VH33-F1
#
_entry.id   AF-A0A5K0VH33-F1
#
_cell.length_a   1.000
_cell.length_b   1.000
_cell.length_c   1.000
_cell.angle_alpha   90.00
_cell.angle_beta   90.00
_cell.angle_gamma   90.00
#
_symmetry.space_group_name_H-M   'P 1'
#
loop_
_entity.id
_entity.type
_entity.pdbx_description
1 polymer ?
#
loop_
_entity_poly.entity_id
_entity_poly.type
_entity_poly.pdbx_seq_one_letter_code
_entity_poly.pdbx_strand_id
1 'polypeptide(L)' 'MRKMMMGSASTLSSFIVLLALMMVFSATTTLGWNVTYDHRSLIIDGQRKLLISASIHYPRSVPA' A
#
# COMPACT_ATOMS: atom_id res chain seq x y z
N MET A 1 -21.39 48.80 -4.84
CA MET A 1 -20.20 47.97 -5.11
C MET A 1 -19.75 47.27 -3.81
N ARG A 2 -20.16 46.03 -3.55
CA ARG A 2 -19.51 45.11 -2.59
C ARG A 2 -19.83 43.69 -3.04
N LYS A 3 -18.87 43.10 -3.74
CA LYS A 3 -18.94 41.76 -4.31
C LYS A 3 -18.60 40.75 -3.20
N MET A 4 -19.55 39.86 -2.91
CA MET A 4 -19.34 38.41 -2.79
C MET A 4 -18.13 37.95 -1.94
N MET A 5 -18.39 37.52 -0.71
CA MET A 5 -17.49 36.63 0.08
C MET A 5 -18.34 35.55 0.77
N MET A 6 -18.82 34.60 -0.03
CA MET A 6 -19.59 33.43 0.41
C MET A 6 -18.96 32.19 -0.24
N GLY A 7 -17.72 31.87 0.16
CA GLY A 7 -16.94 30.76 -0.44
C GLY A 7 -16.03 29.99 0.51
N SER A 8 -16.00 30.33 1.80
CA SER A 8 -15.05 29.73 2.76
C SER A 8 -15.59 28.49 3.47
N ALA A 9 -16.88 28.47 3.84
CA ALA A 9 -17.45 27.36 4.62
C ALA A 9 -17.63 26.08 3.78
N SER A 10 -18.04 26.21 2.51
CA SER A 10 -18.20 25.07 1.59
C SER A 10 -16.86 24.50 1.15
N THR A 11 -15.84 25.34 0.97
CA THR A 11 -14.48 24.87 0.64
C THR A 11 -13.86 24.12 1.83
N LEU A 12 -14.02 24.61 3.06
CA LEU A 12 -13.53 23.92 4.26
C LEU A 12 -14.17 22.53 4.45
N SER A 13 -15.49 22.42 4.21
CA SER A 13 -16.21 21.13 4.24
C SER A 13 -15.67 20.15 3.20
N SER A 14 -15.48 20.61 1.95
CA SER A 14 -14.89 19.80 0.88
C SER A 14 -13.46 19.35 1.20
N PHE A 15 -12.66 20.20 1.85
CA PHE A 15 -11.30 19.86 2.28
C PHE A 15 -11.29 18.75 3.35
N ILE A 16 -12.20 18.79 4.31
CA ILE A 16 -12.34 17.75 5.34
C ILE A 16 -12.74 16.41 4.72
N VAL A 17 -13.69 16.44 3.77
CA VAL A 17 -14.13 15.23 3.05
C VAL A 17 -12.98 14.64 2.23
N LEU A 18 -12.20 15.48 1.53
CA LEU A 18 -11.02 15.03 0.78
C LEU A 18 -9.97 14.42 1.70
N LEU A 19 -9.70 15.05 2.86
CA LEU A 19 -8.74 14.55 3.84
C LEU A 19 -9.18 13.20 4.42
N ALA A 20 -10.46 13.04 4.73
CA ALA A 20 -11.02 11.77 5.18
C ALA A 20 -10.87 10.68 4.11
N LEU A 21 -11.13 11.01 2.84
CA LEU A 21 -10.97 10.07 1.72
C LEU A 21 -9.52 9.61 1.56
N MET A 22 -8.56 10.55 1.69
CA MET A 22 -7.12 10.25 1.62
C MET A 22 -6.65 9.36 2.78
N MET A 23 -7.17 9.60 3.99
CA MET A 23 -6.83 8.79 5.16
C MET A 23 -7.34 7.35 5.04
N VAL A 24 -8.55 7.16 4.51
CA VAL A 24 -9.11 5.83 4.25
C VAL A 24 -8.29 5.09 3.18
N PHE A 25 -7.88 5.78 2.11
CA PHE A 25 -7.10 5.16 1.04
C PHE A 25 -5.72 4.69 1.54
N SER A 26 -5.01 5.52 2.32
CA SER A 26 -3.68 5.18 2.86
C SER A 26 -3.70 3.99 3.82
N ALA A 27 -4.82 3.71 4.49
CA ALA A 27 -4.93 2.58 5.42
C ALA A 27 -5.02 1.22 4.68
N THR A 28 -5.39 1.21 3.40
CA THR A 28 -5.59 -0.02 2.62
C THR A 28 -4.33 -0.49 1.87
N THR A 29 -3.33 0.38 1.74
CA THR A 29 -2.10 0.10 0.98
C THR A 29 -1.02 -0.53 1.86
N THR A 30 -1.20 -1.79 2.26
CA THR A 30 -0.09 -2.59 2.78
C THR A 30 0.48 -3.42 1.63
N LEU A 31 1.69 -3.08 1.18
CA LEU A 31 2.42 -3.85 0.15
C LEU A 31 3.13 -5.02 0.82
N GLY A 32 2.36 -5.95 1.40
CA GLY A 32 2.87 -7.17 1.99
C GLY A 32 2.36 -8.36 1.20
N TRP A 33 3.25 -9.16 0.63
CA TRP A 33 2.84 -10.43 0.05
C TRP A 33 2.44 -11.37 1.16
N ASN A 34 1.19 -11.84 1.14
CA ASN A 34 0.74 -12.83 2.10
C ASN A 34 1.37 -14.18 1.73
N VAL A 35 2.15 -14.75 2.65
CA VAL A 35 2.84 -16.03 2.45
C VAL A 35 2.27 -17.05 3.41
N THR A 36 1.63 -18.08 2.86
CA THR A 36 1.15 -19.24 3.60
C THR A 36 1.58 -20.52 2.88
N TYR A 37 1.18 -21.68 3.39
CA TYR A 37 1.52 -22.96 2.79
C TYR A 37 0.41 -23.97 3.02
N ASP A 38 0.41 -25.01 2.21
CA ASP A 38 -0.39 -26.20 2.44
C ASP A 38 0.45 -27.46 2.17
N HIS A 39 -0.19 -28.63 2.05
CA HIS A 39 0.51 -29.90 1.79
C HIS A 39 1.28 -29.97 0.45
N ARG A 40 1.03 -29.07 -0.51
CA ARG A 40 1.58 -29.16 -1.87
C ARG A 40 2.57 -28.04 -2.20
N SER A 41 2.36 -26.80 -1.75
CA SER A 41 3.27 -25.70 -2.10
C SER A 41 3.14 -24.48 -1.17
N LEU A 42 4.08 -23.55 -1.33
CA LEU A 42 3.90 -22.18 -0.85
C LEU A 42 2.77 -21.49 -1.62
N ILE A 43 2.02 -20.66 -0.91
CA ILE A 43 0.96 -19.81 -1.44
C ILE A 43 1.43 -18.37 -1.21
N ILE A 44 1.72 -17.67 -2.30
CA ILE A 44 2.18 -16.27 -2.29
C ILE A 44 1.13 -15.46 -3.03
N ASP A 45 0.55 -14.46 -2.38
CA ASP A 45 -0.58 -13.65 -2.88
C ASP A 45 -1.79 -14.48 -3.33
N GLY A 46 -2.14 -15.49 -2.52
CA GLY A 46 -3.28 -16.36 -2.79
C GLY A 46 -3.05 -17.36 -3.92
N GLN A 47 -1.86 -17.37 -4.54
CA GLN A 47 -1.52 -18.31 -5.62
C GLN A 47 -0.44 -19.30 -5.20
N ARG A 48 -0.65 -20.58 -5.57
CA ARG A 48 0.36 -21.63 -5.42
C ARG A 48 1.53 -21.38 -6.35
N LYS A 49 2.75 -21.37 -5.80
CA LYS A 49 3.96 -21.18 -6.59
C LYS A 49 4.95 -22.33 -6.35
N LEU A 50 5.56 -22.80 -7.43
CA LEU A 50 6.76 -23.63 -7.37
C LEU A 50 7.96 -22.68 -7.21
N LEU A 51 8.55 -22.65 -6.03
CA LEU A 51 9.67 -21.77 -5.72
C LEU A 51 10.99 -22.43 -6.13
N ILE A 52 11.65 -21.89 -7.16
CA ILE A 52 13.02 -22.26 -7.53
C ILE A 52 13.95 -21.27 -6.84
N SER A 53 14.84 -21.76 -5.98
CA SER A 53 15.76 -20.94 -5.20
C SER A 53 17.21 -21.34 -5.42
N ALA A 54 18.11 -20.40 -5.13
CA ALA A 54 19.55 -20.62 -5.13
C ALA A 54 20.14 -20.11 -3.81
N SER A 55 21.30 -20.64 -3.42
CA SER A 55 22.00 -20.19 -2.21
C SER A 55 23.04 -19.13 -2.56
N ILE A 56 23.04 -18.02 -1.82
CA ILE A 56 24.08 -17.00 -1.87
C ILE A 56 24.57 -16.80 -0.44
N HIS A 57 25.88 -16.96 -0.23
CA HIS A 57 26.47 -16.80 1.09
C HIS A 57 27.00 -15.37 1.23
N TYR A 58 26.26 -14.53 1.95
CA TYR A 58 26.48 -13.09 2.06
C TYR A 58 27.92 -12.67 2.45
N PRO A 59 28.63 -13.37 3.36
CA PRO A 59 30.05 -13.06 3.66
C PRO A 59 31.04 -13.27 2.51
N ARG A 60 30.68 -14.08 1.50
CA ARG A 60 31.52 -14.38 0.33
C ARG A 60 31.15 -13.52 -0.89
N SER A 61 30.20 -12.59 -0.73
CA SER A 61 29.79 -11.67 -1.78
C SER A 61 30.21 -10.26 -1.40
N VAL A 62 30.73 -9.52 -2.37
CA VAL A 62 31.04 -8.09 -2.20
C VAL A 62 29.75 -7.30 -2.39
N PRO A 63 29.34 -6.43 -1.45
CA PRO A 63 28.27 -5.47 -1.71
C PRO A 63 28.69 -4.60 -2.91
N ALA A 64 27.88 -4.59 -3.96
CA ALA A 64 28.07 -3.70 -5.09
C ALA A 64 27.76 -2.24 -4.71
#